data_AF-A0A838P5J5-F1
#
_entry.id   AF-A0A838P5J5-F1
#
_cell.length_a   1.000
_cell.length_b   1.000
_cell.length_c   1.000
_cell.angle_alpha   90.00
_cell.angle_beta   90.00
_cell.angle_gamma   90.00
#
_symmetry.space_group_name_H-M   'P 1'
#
loop_
_entity.id
_entity.type
_entity.pdbx_description
1 polymer ?
#
loop_
_entity_poly.entity_id
_entity_poly.type
_entity_poly.pdbx_seq_one_letter_code
_entity_poly.pdbx_strand_id
1 'polypeptide(L)'
;MTRGVSAAPRQAPGSPAAGRNADRFLLSAYDWESARETITLGEAVQRFRDVNGYVGLPIPAKPAFLKVFRRLINGSRPPEQIYLVHDASHVMTGTTFTHDEPALVLLAGEAAEQGLYFGSRGVPKAVGWAMFYGGAFVECARRIAPFRQVFRGIQLGIFNRAYDYARRTRLPNLFTLPVEQLWDLPVGEARRRVGIPSEGTAADLYRGIPVSPELAELLGKEWEGFGIVR
;
A
#
# COMPACT_ATOMS: atom_id res chain seq x y z
N MET A 1 -48.25 -44.97 24.07
CA MET A 1 -47.63 -43.76 24.66
C MET A 1 -46.17 -43.76 24.29
N THR A 2 -45.81 -42.88 23.37
CA THR A 2 -44.57 -42.90 22.57
C THR A 2 -43.46 -42.11 23.26
N ARG A 3 -42.23 -42.64 23.22
CA ARG A 3 -41.01 -42.09 23.83
C ARG A 3 -40.69 -40.69 23.28
N GLY A 4 -40.58 -39.70 24.16
CA GLY A 4 -39.99 -38.40 23.86
C GLY A 4 -38.47 -38.47 23.97
N VAL A 5 -37.77 -38.41 22.84
CA VAL A 5 -36.32 -38.28 22.76
C VAL A 5 -35.97 -36.83 23.03
N SER A 6 -35.20 -36.59 24.10
CA SER A 6 -34.59 -35.30 24.41
C SER A 6 -33.61 -34.94 23.29
N ALA A 7 -33.92 -33.89 22.53
CA ALA A 7 -33.00 -33.33 21.55
C ALA A 7 -31.96 -32.48 22.30
N ALA A 8 -30.74 -33.00 22.42
CA ALA A 8 -29.58 -32.19 22.77
C ALA A 8 -29.44 -31.04 21.76
N PRO A 9 -29.08 -29.82 22.20
CA PRO A 9 -28.88 -28.71 21.27
C PRO A 9 -27.76 -29.07 20.30
N ARG A 10 -28.06 -29.01 19.00
CA ARG A 10 -27.04 -29.04 17.95
C ARG A 10 -26.11 -27.86 18.20
N GLN A 11 -24.90 -28.14 18.67
CA GLN A 11 -23.79 -27.21 18.55
C GLN A 11 -23.68 -26.85 17.06
N ALA A 12 -23.97 -25.60 16.73
CA ALA A 12 -23.57 -25.03 15.46
C ALA A 12 -22.04 -25.21 15.35
N PRO A 13 -21.51 -25.66 14.20
CA PRO A 13 -20.08 -25.74 14.06
C PRO A 13 -19.52 -24.31 14.10
N GLY A 14 -18.92 -23.99 15.24
CA GLY A 14 -18.03 -22.86 15.36
C GLY A 14 -16.82 -23.09 14.46
N SER A 15 -16.59 -22.15 13.57
CA SER A 15 -15.26 -21.57 13.43
C SER A 15 -15.47 -20.08 13.14
N PRO A 16 -14.92 -19.17 13.94
CA PRO A 16 -14.77 -17.80 13.46
C PRO A 16 -13.95 -17.95 12.17
N ALA A 17 -14.41 -17.37 11.07
CA ALA A 17 -13.59 -17.29 9.88
C ALA A 17 -12.22 -16.77 10.31
N ALA A 18 -11.18 -17.62 10.26
CA ALA A 18 -9.81 -17.15 10.32
C ALA A 18 -9.73 -16.10 9.22
N GLY A 19 -9.63 -14.83 9.62
CA GLY A 19 -9.94 -13.71 8.75
C GLY A 19 -9.16 -13.85 7.45
N ARG A 20 -9.86 -13.88 6.31
CA ARG A 20 -9.23 -13.70 5.00
C ARG A 20 -8.79 -12.25 4.95
N ASN A 21 -7.60 -12.00 5.46
CA ASN A 21 -7.05 -10.66 5.59
C ASN A 21 -6.40 -10.25 4.27
N ALA A 22 -6.42 -8.94 4.01
CA ALA A 22 -5.94 -8.41 2.75
C ALA A 22 -4.43 -8.59 2.55
N ASP A 23 -3.66 -8.80 3.62
CA ASP A 23 -2.21 -9.01 3.56
C ASP A 23 -1.84 -10.21 2.68
N ARG A 24 -2.64 -11.28 2.72
CA ARG A 24 -2.44 -12.45 1.86
C ARG A 24 -2.53 -12.13 0.38
N PHE A 25 -3.39 -11.21 -0.02
CA PHE A 25 -3.67 -10.95 -1.43
C PHE A 25 -3.06 -9.66 -1.97
N LEU A 26 -2.78 -8.68 -1.10
CA LEU A 26 -2.39 -7.33 -1.50
C LEU A 26 -0.94 -6.99 -1.18
N LEU A 27 -0.22 -7.84 -0.42
CA LEU A 27 1.23 -7.74 -0.36
C LEU A 27 1.82 -8.18 -1.69
N SER A 28 2.70 -7.35 -2.24
CA SER A 28 3.48 -7.71 -3.41
C SER A 28 4.25 -9.02 -3.16
N ALA A 29 4.32 -9.86 -4.18
CA ALA A 29 5.19 -11.03 -4.26
C ALA A 29 6.65 -10.64 -4.55
N TYR A 30 6.91 -9.37 -4.86
CA TYR A 30 8.23 -8.88 -5.21
C TYR A 30 9.20 -8.97 -4.01
N ASP A 31 10.00 -10.03 -4.02
CA ASP A 31 10.76 -10.51 -2.87
C ASP A 31 12.16 -9.86 -2.76
N TRP A 32 12.20 -8.61 -2.30
CA TRP A 32 13.41 -8.03 -1.70
C TRP A 32 13.25 -7.81 -0.19
N GLU A 33 12.02 -7.83 0.33
CA GLU A 33 11.70 -7.57 1.74
C GLU A 33 12.29 -8.65 2.67
N SER A 34 12.47 -9.88 2.19
CA SER A 34 13.21 -10.94 2.91
C SER A 34 14.70 -10.60 3.08
N ALA A 35 15.28 -9.84 2.15
CA ALA A 35 16.67 -9.42 2.14
C ALA A 35 16.91 -8.05 2.82
N ARG A 36 15.89 -7.45 3.46
CA ARG A 36 15.94 -6.08 4.02
C ARG A 36 17.10 -5.78 4.97
N GLU A 37 17.65 -6.79 5.66
CA GLU A 37 18.78 -6.62 6.56
C GLU A 37 20.15 -6.62 5.84
N THR A 38 20.16 -6.91 4.54
CA THR A 38 21.38 -6.99 3.72
C THR A 38 21.33 -6.12 2.46
N ILE A 39 20.15 -5.94 1.85
CA ILE A 39 19.99 -5.07 0.67
C ILE A 39 19.98 -3.61 1.10
N THR A 40 20.77 -2.78 0.42
CA THR A 40 20.80 -1.34 0.69
C THR A 40 19.52 -0.64 0.22
N LEU A 41 19.21 0.53 0.77
CA LEU A 41 18.08 1.35 0.31
C LEU A 41 18.21 1.69 -1.18
N GLY A 42 19.41 2.07 -1.63
CA GLY A 42 19.67 2.40 -3.03
C GLY A 42 19.40 1.24 -3.99
N GLU A 43 19.86 0.04 -3.64
CA GLU A 43 19.59 -1.18 -4.43
C GLU A 43 18.11 -1.51 -4.46
N ALA A 44 17.41 -1.43 -3.32
CA ALA A 44 15.98 -1.71 -3.24
C ALA A 44 15.14 -0.70 -4.03
N VAL A 45 15.49 0.59 -3.97
CA VAL A 45 14.86 1.64 -4.78
C VAL A 45 15.11 1.39 -6.26
N GLN A 46 16.34 1.10 -6.68
CA GLN A 46 16.63 0.83 -8.10
C GLN A 46 15.84 -0.38 -8.61
N ARG A 47 15.82 -1.48 -7.84
CA ARG A 47 15.02 -2.66 -8.13
C ARG A 47 13.53 -2.35 -8.29
N PHE A 48 12.97 -1.56 -7.38
CA PHE A 48 11.58 -1.12 -7.46
C PHE A 48 11.31 -0.28 -8.72
N ARG A 49 12.25 0.57 -9.14
CA ARG A 49 12.15 1.36 -10.36
C ARG A 49 12.26 0.52 -11.63
N ASP A 50 13.12 -0.49 -11.63
CA ASP A 50 13.36 -1.36 -12.78
C ASP A 50 12.09 -2.15 -13.13
N VAL A 51 11.40 -2.70 -12.13
CA VAL A 51 10.16 -3.48 -12.34
C VAL A 51 8.93 -2.64 -12.62
N ASN A 52 8.95 -1.36 -12.22
CA ASN A 52 7.91 -0.40 -12.57
C ASN A 52 8.25 0.42 -13.82
N GLY A 53 9.35 0.08 -14.49
CA GLY A 53 9.75 0.59 -15.79
C GLY A 53 9.85 2.10 -15.86
N TYR A 54 10.36 2.75 -14.79
CA TYR A 54 10.33 4.20 -14.52
C TYR A 54 9.87 5.05 -15.70
N VAL A 55 8.56 5.03 -15.95
CA VAL A 55 7.96 6.00 -16.83
C VAL A 55 7.80 7.19 -15.90
N GLY A 56 8.69 8.17 -16.04
CA GLY A 56 8.49 9.52 -15.54
C GLY A 56 7.26 10.11 -16.21
N LEU A 57 6.08 9.50 -15.99
CA LEU A 57 4.83 9.90 -16.58
C LEU A 57 4.60 11.31 -16.05
N PRO A 58 4.61 12.32 -16.92
CA PRO A 58 4.00 13.57 -16.55
C PRO A 58 2.53 13.20 -16.34
N ILE A 59 2.13 13.06 -15.07
CA ILE A 59 0.72 12.98 -14.72
C ILE A 59 0.12 14.22 -15.39
N PRO A 60 -0.80 14.07 -16.37
CA PRO A 60 -1.49 15.21 -16.94
C PRO A 60 -2.52 15.68 -15.93
N ALA A 61 -2.06 16.09 -14.76
CA ALA A 61 -2.87 16.74 -13.78
C ALA A 61 -3.07 18.18 -14.24
N LYS A 62 -4.31 18.66 -14.18
CA LYS A 62 -4.65 20.02 -14.54
C LYS A 62 -3.71 21.00 -13.81
N PRO A 63 -3.22 22.08 -14.45
CA PRO A 63 -2.19 22.96 -13.91
C PRO A 63 -2.44 23.48 -12.48
N ALA A 64 -3.72 23.67 -12.11
CA ALA A 64 -4.11 24.11 -10.77
C ALA A 64 -3.94 23.01 -9.70
N PHE A 65 -4.27 21.76 -10.03
CA PHE A 65 -4.12 20.62 -9.13
C PHE A 65 -2.64 20.36 -8.82
N LEU A 66 -1.77 20.38 -9.84
CA LEU A 66 -0.32 20.24 -9.65
C LEU A 66 0.28 21.36 -8.80
N LYS A 67 -0.21 22.60 -8.90
CA LYS A 67 0.28 23.72 -8.07
C LYS A 67 -0.07 23.53 -6.60
N VAL A 68 -1.30 23.12 -6.29
CA VAL A 68 -1.75 22.87 -4.91
C VAL A 68 -1.07 21.61 -4.35
N PHE A 69 -1.01 20.54 -5.14
CA PHE A 69 -0.30 19.30 -4.81
C PHE A 69 1.18 19.60 -4.53
N ARG A 70 1.91 20.22 -5.46
CA ARG A 70 3.33 20.58 -5.26
C ARG A 70 3.55 21.47 -4.05
N ARG A 71 2.68 22.44 -3.78
CA ARG A 71 2.86 23.34 -2.63
C ARG A 71 2.59 22.64 -1.29
N LEU A 72 1.60 21.74 -1.22
CA LEU A 72 1.25 21.00 0.00
C LEU A 72 2.20 19.83 0.28
N ILE A 73 2.65 19.16 -0.77
CA ILE A 73 3.34 17.86 -0.72
C ILE A 73 4.85 18.09 -0.89
N ASN A 74 5.27 18.92 -1.83
CA ASN A 74 6.67 18.93 -2.28
C ASN A 74 7.51 20.15 -1.88
N GLY A 75 6.87 21.21 -1.37
CA GLY A 75 7.58 22.47 -1.10
C GLY A 75 8.22 23.04 -2.36
N SER A 76 9.52 23.38 -2.30
CA SER A 76 10.32 23.93 -3.41
C SER A 76 11.31 22.93 -4.02
N ARG A 77 11.20 21.62 -3.71
CA ARG A 77 12.14 20.62 -4.24
C ARG A 77 12.01 20.46 -5.76
N PRO A 78 13.13 20.16 -6.45
CA PRO A 78 13.09 19.81 -7.85
C PRO A 78 12.33 18.48 -8.06
N PRO A 79 11.63 18.29 -9.20
CA PRO A 79 10.84 17.11 -9.51
C PRO A 79 11.55 15.78 -9.25
N GLU A 80 12.82 15.66 -9.58
CA GLU A 80 13.58 14.42 -9.49
C GLU A 80 13.76 13.98 -8.02
N GLN A 81 13.99 14.94 -7.12
CA GLN A 81 14.08 14.67 -5.68
C GLN A 81 12.74 14.28 -5.08
N ILE A 82 11.64 14.78 -5.62
CA ILE A 82 10.30 14.42 -5.17
C ILE A 82 10.03 12.95 -5.47
N TYR A 83 10.31 12.53 -6.70
CA TYR A 83 10.11 11.13 -7.08
C TYR A 83 11.06 10.20 -6.34
N LEU A 84 12.32 10.60 -6.14
CA LEU A 84 13.26 9.83 -5.31
C LEU A 84 12.73 9.59 -3.90
N VAL A 85 12.21 10.62 -3.24
CA VAL A 85 11.69 10.49 -1.87
C VAL A 85 10.42 9.64 -1.83
N HIS A 86 9.56 9.75 -2.84
CA HIS A 86 8.35 8.94 -2.94
C HIS A 86 8.65 7.46 -3.23
N ASP A 87 9.57 7.14 -4.12
CA ASP A 87 9.99 5.76 -4.36
C ASP A 87 10.68 5.17 -3.13
N ALA A 88 11.57 5.95 -2.50
CA ALA A 88 12.21 5.55 -1.27
C ALA A 88 11.18 5.35 -0.15
N SER A 89 10.12 6.16 -0.08
CA SER A 89 9.09 5.97 0.93
C SER A 89 8.32 4.67 0.71
N HIS A 90 8.01 4.28 -0.53
CA HIS A 90 7.45 2.95 -0.84
C HIS A 90 8.34 1.80 -0.32
N VAL A 91 9.64 1.86 -0.58
CA VAL A 91 10.61 0.88 -0.06
C VAL A 91 10.63 0.92 1.47
N MET A 92 10.67 2.10 2.07
CA MET A 92 10.77 2.25 3.53
C MET A 92 9.50 1.79 4.26
N THR A 93 8.32 1.93 3.66
CA THR A 93 7.05 1.51 4.27
C THR A 93 6.64 0.09 3.89
N GLY A 94 7.32 -0.53 2.91
CA GLY A 94 7.01 -1.87 2.40
C GLY A 94 5.78 -1.90 1.50
N THR A 95 5.38 -0.76 0.92
CA THR A 95 4.21 -0.61 0.04
C THR A 95 4.57 -0.77 -1.44
N THR A 96 5.69 -1.42 -1.74
CA THR A 96 6.12 -1.69 -3.11
C THR A 96 5.20 -2.70 -3.80
N PHE A 97 5.26 -2.68 -5.13
CA PHE A 97 4.50 -3.52 -6.05
C PHE A 97 5.26 -3.63 -7.38
N THR A 98 4.80 -4.48 -8.29
CA THR A 98 5.27 -4.54 -9.68
C THR A 98 4.09 -4.58 -10.67
N HIS A 99 4.37 -4.33 -11.95
CA HIS A 99 3.39 -4.48 -13.04
C HIS A 99 3.14 -5.95 -13.42
N ASP A 100 3.99 -6.87 -12.95
CA ASP A 100 3.83 -8.32 -13.11
C ASP A 100 2.94 -8.95 -12.02
N GLU A 101 2.00 -8.16 -11.47
CA GLU A 101 1.09 -8.54 -10.41
C GLU A 101 -0.35 -8.11 -10.74
N PRO A 102 -1.36 -8.69 -10.06
CA PRO A 102 -2.74 -8.23 -10.19
C PRO A 102 -2.84 -6.73 -9.94
N ALA A 103 -3.59 -6.02 -10.79
CA ALA A 103 -3.69 -4.57 -10.73
C ALA A 103 -4.16 -4.04 -9.35
N LEU A 104 -4.94 -4.82 -8.60
CA LEU A 104 -5.36 -4.44 -7.26
C LEU A 104 -4.20 -4.36 -6.25
N VAL A 105 -3.11 -5.11 -6.46
CA VAL A 105 -1.88 -5.05 -5.63
C VAL A 105 -1.20 -3.70 -5.79
N LEU A 106 -1.01 -3.25 -7.03
CA LEU A 106 -0.47 -1.92 -7.31
C LEU A 106 -1.36 -0.82 -6.73
N LEU A 107 -2.67 -0.90 -6.97
CA LEU A 107 -3.63 0.07 -6.43
C LEU A 107 -3.63 0.10 -4.90
N ALA A 108 -3.45 -1.06 -4.27
CA ALA A 108 -3.34 -1.19 -2.82
C ALA A 108 -2.03 -0.60 -2.28
N GLY A 109 -0.91 -0.84 -2.95
CA GLY A 109 0.40 -0.27 -2.61
C GLY A 109 0.37 1.25 -2.68
N GLU A 110 -0.12 1.82 -3.78
CA GLU A 110 -0.30 3.27 -3.95
C GLU A 110 -1.28 3.86 -2.93
N ALA A 111 -2.44 3.24 -2.71
CA ALA A 111 -3.41 3.74 -1.73
C ALA A 111 -2.87 3.71 -0.31
N ALA A 112 -2.10 2.67 0.05
CA ALA A 112 -1.44 2.56 1.34
C ALA A 112 -0.37 3.63 1.49
N GLU A 113 0.52 3.77 0.50
CA GLU A 113 1.58 4.76 0.54
C GLU A 113 1.03 6.16 0.67
N GLN A 114 0.08 6.56 -0.17
CA GLN A 114 -0.48 7.91 -0.12
C GLN A 114 -1.16 8.17 1.23
N GLY A 115 -1.87 7.19 1.79
CA GLY A 115 -2.44 7.29 3.13
C GLY A 115 -1.37 7.55 4.20
N LEU A 116 -0.29 6.77 4.21
CA LEU A 116 0.85 6.94 5.13
C LEU A 116 1.54 8.31 4.93
N TYR A 117 1.74 8.69 3.67
CA TYR A 117 2.39 9.93 3.26
C TYR A 117 1.62 11.14 3.80
N PHE A 118 0.33 11.28 3.45
CA PHE A 118 -0.52 12.36 3.97
C PHE A 118 -0.68 12.34 5.49
N GLY A 119 -0.85 11.16 6.09
CA GLY A 119 -1.02 10.99 7.52
C GLY A 119 0.21 11.43 8.32
N SER A 120 1.41 11.02 7.90
CA SER A 120 2.68 11.37 8.55
C SER A 120 2.96 12.87 8.51
N ARG A 121 2.53 13.56 7.45
CA ARG A 121 2.66 15.02 7.31
C ARG A 121 1.66 15.83 8.14
N GLY A 122 0.53 15.22 8.48
CA GLY A 122 -0.59 15.87 9.18
C GLY A 122 -1.53 16.68 8.27
N VAL A 123 -1.60 16.36 6.98
CA VAL A 123 -2.61 16.92 6.08
C VAL A 123 -3.98 16.40 6.49
N PRO A 124 -5.06 17.22 6.58
CA PRO A 124 -6.38 16.72 6.94
C PRO A 124 -6.82 15.55 6.04
N LYS A 125 -7.31 14.45 6.65
CA LYS A 125 -7.68 13.21 5.94
C LYS A 125 -8.55 13.45 4.71
N ALA A 126 -9.60 14.26 4.84
CA ALA A 126 -10.51 14.56 3.74
C ALA A 126 -9.81 15.25 2.55
N VAL A 127 -8.83 16.12 2.84
CA VAL A 127 -8.01 16.79 1.82
C VAL A 127 -7.12 15.77 1.12
N GLY A 128 -6.39 14.93 1.88
CA GLY A 128 -5.55 13.88 1.29
C GLY A 128 -6.36 12.89 0.45
N TRP A 129 -7.52 12.45 0.94
CA TRP A 129 -8.42 11.55 0.24
C TRP A 129 -8.92 12.16 -1.08
N ALA A 130 -9.39 13.41 -1.04
CA ALA A 130 -9.86 14.11 -2.22
C ALA A 130 -8.74 14.38 -3.23
N MET A 131 -7.53 14.67 -2.77
CA MET A 131 -6.38 14.86 -3.66
C MET A 131 -5.97 13.55 -4.33
N PHE A 132 -5.96 12.44 -3.58
CA PHE A 132 -5.62 11.14 -4.14
C PHE A 132 -6.72 10.64 -5.09
N TYR A 133 -7.91 10.35 -4.58
CA TYR A 133 -9.00 9.73 -5.35
C TYR A 133 -9.75 10.70 -6.28
N GLY A 134 -9.76 12.00 -5.98
CA GLY A 134 -10.40 13.02 -6.83
C GLY A 134 -9.49 13.57 -7.94
N GLY A 135 -8.25 13.09 -8.02
CA GLY A 135 -7.25 13.61 -8.96
C GLY A 135 -6.40 12.51 -9.60
N ALA A 136 -5.09 12.53 -9.28
CA ALA A 136 -4.06 11.77 -9.98
C ALA A 136 -4.26 10.25 -9.97
N PHE A 137 -4.81 9.69 -8.89
CA PHE A 137 -4.95 8.23 -8.78
C PHE A 137 -5.93 7.66 -9.78
N VAL A 138 -7.13 8.24 -9.94
CA VAL A 138 -8.13 7.69 -10.86
C VAL A 138 -7.68 7.81 -12.32
N GLU A 139 -6.99 8.90 -12.67
CA GLU A 139 -6.42 9.08 -14.01
C GLU A 139 -5.30 8.06 -14.32
N CYS A 140 -4.40 7.80 -13.36
CA CYS A 140 -3.32 6.82 -13.51
C CYS A 140 -3.85 5.37 -13.44
N ALA A 141 -4.70 5.07 -12.46
CA ALA A 141 -5.29 3.76 -12.22
C ALA A 141 -6.12 3.26 -13.42
N ARG A 142 -6.82 4.18 -14.12
CA ARG A 142 -7.62 3.81 -15.30
C ARG A 142 -6.79 3.31 -16.50
N ARG A 143 -5.48 3.57 -16.52
CA ARG A 143 -4.59 3.10 -17.59
C ARG A 143 -4.13 1.66 -17.39
N ILE A 144 -4.19 1.17 -16.15
CA ILE A 144 -3.62 -0.11 -15.72
C ILE A 144 -4.68 -1.07 -15.15
N ALA A 145 -5.86 -0.57 -14.79
CA ALA A 145 -6.93 -1.35 -14.17
C ALA A 145 -8.33 -0.94 -14.68
N PRO A 146 -9.25 -1.90 -14.86
CA PRO A 146 -10.66 -1.59 -15.09
C PRO A 146 -11.25 -0.79 -13.91
N PHE A 147 -12.23 0.07 -14.19
CA PHE A 147 -12.87 0.92 -13.17
C PHE A 147 -13.44 0.13 -11.97
N ARG A 148 -13.91 -1.10 -12.21
CA ARG A 148 -14.39 -2.00 -11.15
C ARG A 148 -13.29 -2.36 -10.14
N GLN A 149 -12.05 -2.53 -10.58
CA GLN A 149 -10.89 -2.80 -9.70
C GLN A 149 -10.53 -1.56 -8.87
N VAL A 150 -10.53 -0.39 -9.50
CA VAL A 150 -10.32 0.89 -8.81
C VAL A 150 -11.35 1.08 -7.69
N PHE A 151 -12.61 0.81 -7.98
CA PHE A 151 -13.68 0.91 -6.99
C PHE A 151 -13.53 -0.11 -5.85
N ARG A 152 -13.13 -1.35 -6.14
CA ARG A 152 -12.83 -2.35 -5.10
C ARG A 152 -11.69 -1.91 -4.19
N GLY A 153 -10.63 -1.34 -4.75
CA GLY A 153 -9.52 -0.75 -3.98
C GLY A 153 -9.99 0.36 -3.04
N ILE A 154 -10.89 1.24 -3.50
CA ILE A 154 -11.51 2.28 -2.67
C ILE A 154 -12.35 1.66 -1.55
N GLN A 155 -13.17 0.66 -1.85
CA GLN A 155 -14.05 -0.01 -0.88
C GLN A 155 -13.28 -0.71 0.24
N LEU A 156 -12.09 -1.23 -0.06
CA LEU A 156 -11.20 -1.81 0.96
C LEU A 156 -10.70 -0.78 1.99
N GLY A 157 -10.88 0.52 1.74
CA GLY A 157 -10.58 1.57 2.72
C GLY A 157 -9.10 1.70 3.05
N ILE A 158 -8.22 1.18 2.18
CA ILE A 158 -6.76 1.07 2.41
C ILE A 158 -6.16 2.43 2.76
N PHE A 159 -6.46 3.46 1.96
CA PHE A 159 -6.01 4.83 2.22
C PHE A 159 -6.37 5.32 3.63
N ASN A 160 -7.64 5.16 4.02
CA ASN A 160 -8.12 5.65 5.31
C ASN A 160 -7.41 4.96 6.47
N ARG A 161 -7.22 3.64 6.34
CA ARG A 161 -6.52 2.84 7.34
C ARG A 161 -5.04 3.21 7.43
N ALA A 162 -4.37 3.35 6.29
CA ALA A 162 -2.98 3.79 6.22
C ALA A 162 -2.78 5.17 6.84
N TYR A 163 -3.68 6.11 6.54
CA TYR A 163 -3.69 7.43 7.15
C TYR A 163 -3.85 7.33 8.68
N ASP A 164 -4.84 6.59 9.17
CA ASP A 164 -5.10 6.45 10.60
C ASP A 164 -3.96 5.74 11.33
N TYR A 165 -3.33 4.76 10.68
CA TYR A 165 -2.12 4.13 11.17
C TYR A 165 -1.01 5.17 11.36
N ALA A 166 -0.66 5.93 10.32
CA ALA A 166 0.39 6.93 10.41
C ALA A 166 0.14 7.97 11.52
N ARG A 167 -1.11 8.41 11.70
CA ARG A 167 -1.48 9.32 12.79
C ARG A 167 -1.35 8.68 14.17
N ARG A 168 -1.85 7.45 14.32
CA ARG A 168 -1.86 6.72 15.58
C ARG A 168 -0.46 6.32 16.04
N THR A 169 0.38 5.87 15.12
CA THR A 169 1.75 5.44 15.42
C THR A 169 2.76 6.59 15.41
N ARG A 170 2.31 7.81 15.06
CA ARG A 170 3.17 8.98 14.88
C ARG A 170 4.31 8.69 13.89
N LEU A 171 3.95 8.08 12.76
CA LEU A 171 4.90 7.73 11.72
C LEU A 171 5.73 8.97 11.34
N PRO A 172 7.07 8.84 11.24
CA PRO A 172 7.95 9.91 10.80
C PRO A 172 7.46 10.51 9.48
N ASN A 173 7.62 11.82 9.34
CA ASN A 173 7.18 12.53 8.15
C ASN A 173 7.92 12.03 6.91
N LEU A 174 7.24 11.24 6.08
CA LEU A 174 7.83 10.55 4.94
C LEU A 174 8.38 11.53 3.88
N PHE A 175 7.82 12.74 3.82
CA PHE A 175 8.28 13.84 2.99
C PHE A 175 9.70 14.32 3.30
N THR A 176 10.14 14.13 4.53
CA THR A 176 11.42 14.64 5.02
C THR A 176 12.42 13.52 5.27
N LEU A 177 12.18 12.33 4.70
CA LEU A 177 13.15 11.24 4.76
C LEU A 177 14.50 11.71 4.20
N PRO A 178 15.60 11.52 4.95
CA PRO A 178 16.94 11.89 4.49
C PRO A 178 17.51 10.81 3.57
N VAL A 179 16.86 10.56 2.43
CA VAL A 179 17.13 9.41 1.53
C VAL A 179 18.61 9.28 1.18
N GLU A 180 19.28 10.37 0.84
CA GLU A 180 20.71 10.39 0.49
C GLU A 180 21.60 9.89 1.63
N GLN A 181 21.24 10.16 2.89
CA GLN A 181 21.99 9.72 4.07
C GLN A 181 21.73 8.24 4.42
N LEU A 182 20.63 7.69 3.91
CA LEU A 182 20.22 6.31 4.15
C LEU A 182 20.58 5.39 2.98
N TRP A 183 21.04 5.95 1.85
CA TRP A 183 21.17 5.28 0.56
C TRP A 183 21.95 3.96 0.63
N ASP A 184 23.09 4.00 1.33
CA ASP A 184 24.01 2.85 1.44
C ASP A 184 23.74 1.95 2.65
N LEU A 185 22.69 2.23 3.43
CA LEU A 185 22.34 1.41 4.59
C LEU A 185 21.41 0.27 4.17
N PRO A 186 21.52 -0.90 4.82
CA PRO A 186 20.49 -1.92 4.71
C PRO A 186 19.10 -1.35 5.02
N VAL A 187 18.07 -1.73 4.25
CA VAL A 187 16.72 -1.17 4.39
C VAL A 187 16.18 -1.28 5.83
N GLY A 188 16.38 -2.42 6.49
CA GLY A 188 15.98 -2.63 7.89
C GLY A 188 16.66 -1.64 8.84
N GLU A 189 17.94 -1.34 8.61
CA GLU A 189 18.69 -0.34 9.37
C GLU A 189 18.25 1.08 9.05
N ALA A 190 18.07 1.41 7.77
CA ALA A 190 17.55 2.71 7.35
C ALA A 190 16.21 3.01 8.02
N ARG A 191 15.29 2.03 8.05
CA ARG A 191 13.97 2.14 8.73
C ARG A 191 14.13 2.42 10.22
N ARG A 192 14.95 1.64 10.93
CA ARG A 192 15.22 1.85 12.35
C ARG A 192 15.74 3.25 12.64
N ARG A 193 16.68 3.77 11.85
CA ARG A 193 17.25 5.11 12.05
C ARG A 193 16.25 6.25 11.98
N VAL A 194 15.21 6.10 11.16
CA VAL A 194 14.18 7.13 11.04
C VAL A 194 12.95 6.86 11.91
N GLY A 195 12.88 5.72 12.61
CA GLY A 195 11.73 5.37 13.45
C GLY A 195 10.59 4.69 12.70
N ILE A 196 10.88 4.00 11.61
CA ILE A 196 9.96 3.09 10.92
C ILE A 196 10.29 1.65 11.37
N PRO A 197 9.30 0.76 11.60
CA PRO A 197 9.58 -0.64 11.93
C PRO A 197 10.46 -1.31 10.87
N SER A 198 11.36 -2.21 11.28
CA SER A 198 12.30 -2.86 10.36
C SER A 198 11.61 -3.64 9.24
N GLU A 199 10.42 -4.17 9.49
CA GLU A 199 9.57 -4.95 8.58
C GLU A 199 8.68 -4.06 7.68
N GLY A 200 8.85 -2.73 7.79
CA GLY A 200 7.94 -1.78 7.17
C GLY A 200 6.59 -1.72 7.89
N THR A 201 5.56 -1.27 7.18
CA THR A 201 4.22 -1.05 7.76
C THR A 201 3.11 -1.77 6.99
N ALA A 202 3.33 -2.10 5.72
CA ALA A 202 2.31 -2.65 4.84
C ALA A 202 1.66 -3.94 5.35
N ALA A 203 2.46 -4.89 5.86
CA ALA A 203 1.93 -6.14 6.39
C ALA A 203 0.93 -5.93 7.54
N ASP A 204 1.28 -5.06 8.50
CA ASP A 204 0.39 -4.74 9.62
C ASP A 204 -0.83 -3.91 9.20
N LEU A 205 -0.68 -3.05 8.20
CA LEU A 205 -1.79 -2.33 7.60
C LEU A 205 -2.80 -3.30 7.00
N TYR A 206 -2.37 -4.21 6.14
CA TYR A 206 -3.26 -5.10 5.39
C TYR A 206 -3.83 -6.23 6.24
N ARG A 207 -3.11 -6.70 7.25
CA ARG A 207 -3.58 -7.79 8.15
C ARG A 207 -4.91 -7.48 8.82
N GLY A 208 -5.22 -6.21 9.09
CA GLY A 208 -6.51 -5.85 9.71
C GLY A 208 -7.56 -5.32 8.75
N ILE A 209 -7.38 -5.48 7.43
CA ILE A 209 -8.42 -5.19 6.44
C ILE A 209 -9.13 -6.51 6.12
N PRO A 210 -10.41 -6.67 6.53
CA PRO A 210 -11.17 -7.85 6.19
C PRO A 210 -11.51 -7.84 4.69
N VAL A 211 -11.35 -8.99 4.05
CA VAL A 211 -11.77 -9.22 2.66
C VAL A 211 -12.97 -10.15 2.64
N SER A 212 -14.00 -9.82 1.86
CA SER A 212 -15.16 -10.70 1.72
C SER A 212 -14.77 -12.01 1.04
N PRO A 213 -15.49 -13.13 1.27
CA PRO A 213 -15.20 -14.39 0.61
C PRO A 213 -15.15 -14.29 -0.92
N GLU A 214 -16.06 -13.52 -1.51
CA GLU A 214 -16.18 -13.32 -2.95
C GLU A 214 -14.97 -12.54 -3.52
N LEU A 215 -14.53 -11.50 -2.80
CA LEU A 215 -13.36 -10.73 -3.20
C LEU A 215 -12.07 -11.55 -3.03
N ALA A 216 -11.97 -12.36 -1.98
CA ALA A 216 -10.84 -13.25 -1.76
C ALA A 216 -10.73 -14.33 -2.87
N GLU A 217 -11.85 -14.94 -3.27
CA GLU A 217 -11.86 -15.92 -4.37
C GLU A 217 -11.43 -15.27 -5.70
N LEU A 218 -11.93 -14.07 -5.97
CA LEU A 218 -11.58 -13.33 -7.16
C LEU A 218 -10.09 -12.95 -7.19
N LEU A 219 -9.54 -12.50 -6.05
CA LEU A 219 -8.11 -12.20 -5.95
C LEU A 219 -7.24 -13.45 -6.09
N GLY A 220 -7.67 -14.58 -5.55
CA GLY A 220 -7.00 -15.87 -5.76
C GLY A 220 -6.92 -16.23 -7.24
N LYS A 221 -8.04 -16.14 -7.97
CA LYS A 221 -8.08 -16.38 -9.42
C LYS A 221 -7.23 -15.40 -10.22
N GLU A 222 -7.15 -14.14 -9.79
CA GLU A 222 -6.26 -13.17 -10.43
C GLU A 222 -4.81 -13.58 -10.24
N TRP A 223 -4.38 -13.91 -9.02
CA TRP A 223 -3.01 -14.39 -8.75
C TRP A 223 -2.67 -15.69 -9.50
N GLU A 224 -3.61 -16.63 -9.65
CA GLU A 224 -3.43 -17.84 -10.46
C GLU A 224 -3.08 -17.49 -11.92
N GLY A 225 -3.66 -16.41 -12.47
CA GLY A 225 -3.32 -15.89 -13.80
C GLY A 225 -1.87 -15.40 -13.94
N PHE A 226 -1.21 -15.09 -12.82
CA PHE A 226 0.22 -14.75 -12.73
C PHE A 226 1.08 -15.94 -12.26
N GLY A 227 0.52 -17.15 -12.19
CA GLY A 227 1.23 -18.37 -11.79
C GLY A 227 1.51 -18.49 -10.29
N ILE A 228 0.81 -17.71 -9.45
CA ILE A 228 1.00 -17.70 -7.98
C ILE A 228 -0.29 -18.16 -7.30
N VAL A 229 -0.19 -19.11 -6.38
CA VAL A 229 -1.34 -19.61 -5.60
C VAL A 229 -1.34 -18.96 -4.21
N ARG A 230 -2.43 -18.27 -3.84
CA ARG A 230 -2.59 -17.55 -2.55
C ARG A 230 -3.95 -17.77 -1.90
#